data_AF-A0AAW2LQQ2-F1
#
_entry.id   AF-A0AAW2LQQ2-F1
#
_cell.length_a   1.000
_cell.length_b   1.000
_cell.length_c   1.000
_cell.angle_alpha   90.00
_cell.angle_beta   90.00
_cell.angle_gamma   90.00
#
_symmetry.space_group_name_H-M   'P 1'
#
loop_
_entity.id
_entity.type
_entity.pdbx_description
1 polymer ?
#
loop_
_entity_poly.entity_id
_entity_poly.type
_entity_poly.pdbx_seq_one_letter_code
_entity_poly.pdbx_strand_id
1 'polypeptide(L)'
;MKCFAYLIAFIVFQTGVFLIFGLTIMKVRTPRFRVMSASFDTFDVSTLDTNPSFNIRMIAELGVRNRNFGQYKYQNSTIEFFYQGTKVGEAFVPRASAKARGTRKFNVTVDLSSAAVPTDVLANEFRTHAVIPLRSEARLRGKVEIMKIMKKNRSSNMNCSMEINISSRQLGNISCR
;
A
#
# COMPACT_ATOMS: atom_id res chain seq x y z
N MET A 1 41.02 41.83 14.09
CA MET A 1 39.55 41.98 14.22
C MET A 1 38.76 41.25 13.11
N LYS A 2 39.12 41.40 11.82
CA LYS A 2 38.42 40.71 10.70
C LYS A 2 38.37 39.18 10.84
N CYS A 3 39.44 38.54 11.34
CA CYS A 3 39.51 37.08 11.53
C CYS A 3 38.45 36.53 12.51
N PHE A 4 38.18 37.23 13.62
CA PHE A 4 37.16 36.83 14.59
C PHE A 4 35.75 36.94 14.02
N ALA A 5 35.48 37.97 13.21
CA ALA A 5 34.19 38.14 12.55
C ALA A 5 33.90 36.98 11.57
N TYR A 6 34.89 36.54 10.79
CA TYR A 6 34.75 35.37 9.91
C TYR A 6 34.51 34.08 10.69
N LEU A 7 35.18 33.90 11.83
CA LEU A 7 35.04 32.71 12.68
C LEU A 7 33.63 32.63 13.29
N ILE A 8 33.11 33.76 13.79
CA ILE A 8 31.72 33.86 14.29
C ILE A 8 30.73 33.59 13.16
N ALA A 9 30.91 34.20 11.99
CA ALA A 9 30.03 33.98 10.84
C ALA A 9 30.00 32.51 10.39
N PHE A 10 31.16 31.83 10.38
CA PHE A 10 31.24 30.41 10.07
C PHE A 10 30.47 29.54 11.08
N ILE A 11 30.60 29.81 12.38
CA ILE A 11 29.86 29.08 13.42
C ILE A 11 28.35 29.28 13.25
N VAL A 12 27.90 30.52 13.03
CA VAL A 12 26.47 30.83 12.80
C VAL A 12 25.96 30.10 11.56
N PHE A 13 26.73 30.06 10.47
CA PHE A 13 26.36 29.30 9.28
C PHE A 13 26.26 27.79 9.55
N GLN A 14 27.27 27.20 10.18
CA GLN A 14 27.28 25.77 10.48
C GLN A 14 26.12 25.36 11.41
N THR A 15 25.85 26.15 12.45
CA THR A 15 24.70 25.88 13.33
C THR A 15 23.37 25.93 12.58
N GLY A 16 23.19 26.90 11.67
CA GLY A 16 22.02 26.95 10.79
C GLY A 16 21.88 25.69 9.92
N VAL A 17 22.98 25.23 9.32
CA VAL A 17 23.01 23.98 8.53
C VAL A 17 22.60 22.79 9.38
N PHE A 18 23.20 22.60 10.56
CA PHE A 18 22.87 21.49 11.47
C PHE A 18 21.41 21.52 11.92
N LEU A 19 20.85 22.69 12.21
CA LEU A 19 19.44 22.85 12.57
C LEU A 19 18.52 22.39 11.44
N ILE A 20 18.77 22.81 10.19
CA ILE A 20 17.98 22.41 9.03
C ILE A 20 18.09 20.90 8.79
N PHE A 21 19.30 20.33 8.84
CA PHE A 21 19.51 18.89 8.70
C PHE A 21 18.80 18.10 9.81
N GLY A 22 18.89 18.56 11.06
CA GLY A 22 18.18 17.98 12.19
C GLY A 22 16.67 17.96 11.96
N LEU A 23 16.07 19.11 11.61
CA LEU A 23 14.62 19.22 11.38
C LEU A 23 14.14 18.36 10.20
N THR A 24 14.93 18.27 9.13
CA THR A 24 14.55 17.51 7.93
C THR A 24 14.70 16.00 8.11
N ILE A 25 15.81 15.53 8.70
CA ILE A 25 16.09 14.09 8.90
C ILE A 25 15.26 13.51 10.05
N MET A 26 15.05 14.26 11.14
CA MET A 26 14.32 13.76 12.31
C MET A 26 12.79 13.73 12.12
N LYS A 27 12.26 14.39 11.09
CA LYS A 27 10.81 14.41 10.79
C LYS A 27 10.34 13.09 10.20
N VAL A 28 9.82 12.22 11.07
CA VAL A 28 9.25 10.92 10.67
C VAL A 28 7.84 11.07 10.09
N ARG A 29 7.73 10.84 8.79
CA ARG A 29 6.51 10.74 8.00
C ARG A 29 5.97 9.30 7.98
N THR A 30 4.66 9.16 7.85
CA THR A 30 4.03 7.84 7.68
C THR A 30 4.40 7.27 6.29
N PRO A 31 4.93 6.02 6.24
CA PRO A 31 5.10 5.29 4.99
C PRO A 31 3.76 5.13 4.26
N ARG A 32 3.80 4.98 2.94
CA ARG A 32 2.59 4.72 2.13
C ARG A 32 2.59 3.25 1.72
N PHE A 33 1.51 2.55 2.03
CA PHE A 33 1.28 1.18 1.60
C PHE A 33 0.15 1.18 0.58
N ARG A 34 0.37 0.58 -0.59
CA ARG A 34 -0.58 0.63 -1.71
C ARG A 34 -0.46 -0.59 -2.62
N VAL A 35 -1.56 -0.90 -3.30
CA VAL A 35 -1.57 -1.74 -4.50
C VAL A 35 -0.98 -0.94 -5.66
N MET A 36 -0.10 -1.56 -6.44
CA MET A 36 0.55 -0.93 -7.59
C MET A 36 -0.01 -1.43 -8.92
N SER A 37 -0.19 -2.74 -9.03
CA SER A 37 -0.70 -3.44 -10.20
C SER A 37 -1.13 -4.84 -9.77
N ALA A 38 -1.80 -5.57 -10.66
CA ALA A 38 -2.01 -6.99 -10.48
C ALA A 38 -1.98 -7.71 -11.83
N SER A 39 -1.63 -8.99 -11.78
CA SER A 39 -1.85 -9.96 -12.84
C SER A 39 -2.79 -11.05 -12.34
N PHE A 40 -3.33 -11.86 -13.25
CA PHE A 40 -4.31 -12.89 -12.94
C PHE A 40 -3.87 -14.23 -13.53
N ASP A 41 -4.00 -15.29 -12.74
CA ASP A 41 -3.78 -16.66 -13.19
C ASP A 41 -5.14 -17.29 -13.56
N THR A 42 -5.85 -17.82 -12.57
CA THR A 42 -7.23 -18.29 -12.71
C THR A 42 -8.17 -17.10 -12.82
N PHE A 43 -9.06 -17.12 -13.82
CA PHE A 43 -10.02 -16.04 -14.06
C PHE A 43 -11.35 -16.62 -14.55
N ASP A 44 -12.13 -17.16 -13.61
CA ASP A 44 -13.42 -17.76 -13.90
C ASP A 44 -14.52 -16.80 -13.45
N VAL A 45 -15.23 -16.21 -14.42
CA VAL A 45 -16.33 -15.28 -14.17
C VAL A 45 -17.55 -15.74 -14.95
N SER A 46 -18.62 -16.06 -14.23
CA SER A 46 -19.95 -16.33 -14.79
C SER A 46 -20.79 -15.07 -14.63
N THR A 47 -21.19 -14.48 -15.75
CA THR A 47 -22.13 -13.33 -15.78
C THR A 47 -23.55 -13.77 -16.13
N LEU A 48 -23.85 -15.07 -16.07
CA LEU A 48 -25.18 -15.59 -16.33
C LEU A 48 -26.13 -15.17 -15.21
N ASP A 49 -27.29 -14.64 -15.58
CA ASP A 49 -28.32 -14.17 -14.63
C ASP A 49 -28.78 -15.25 -13.64
N THR A 50 -28.70 -16.52 -14.03
CA THR A 50 -29.14 -17.65 -13.21
C THR A 50 -28.15 -18.02 -12.12
N ASN A 51 -26.85 -17.82 -12.35
CA ASN A 51 -25.77 -18.16 -11.41
C ASN A 51 -24.54 -17.25 -11.65
N PRO A 52 -24.62 -15.97 -11.27
CA PRO A 52 -23.47 -15.10 -11.36
C PRO A 52 -22.43 -15.52 -10.32
N SER A 53 -21.15 -15.58 -10.70
CA SER A 53 -20.07 -15.90 -9.77
C SER A 53 -18.72 -15.46 -10.30
N PHE A 54 -17.75 -15.24 -9.41
CA PHE A 54 -16.34 -15.16 -9.79
C PHE A 54 -15.45 -15.98 -8.86
N ASN A 55 -14.44 -16.60 -9.46
CA ASN A 55 -13.32 -17.25 -8.79
C ASN A 55 -12.03 -16.82 -9.51
N ILE A 56 -11.27 -15.93 -8.87
CA ILE A 56 -10.13 -15.25 -9.50
C ILE A 56 -8.90 -15.42 -8.61
N ARG A 57 -7.83 -15.93 -9.19
CA ARG A 57 -6.50 -15.96 -8.55
C ARG A 57 -5.71 -14.75 -9.01
N MET A 58 -5.59 -13.76 -8.14
CA MET A 58 -4.92 -12.50 -8.43
C MET A 58 -3.53 -12.47 -7.79
N ILE A 59 -2.52 -12.08 -8.56
CA ILE A 59 -1.17 -11.77 -8.09
C ILE A 59 -1.04 -10.25 -8.02
N ALA A 60 -1.17 -9.68 -6.82
CA ALA A 60 -1.08 -8.25 -6.60
C ALA A 60 0.37 -7.82 -6.32
N GLU A 61 0.88 -6.84 -7.08
CA GLU A 61 2.11 -6.13 -6.76
C GLU A 61 1.81 -5.03 -5.74
N LEU A 62 2.44 -5.13 -4.57
CA LEU A 62 2.29 -4.18 -3.48
C LEU A 62 3.54 -3.32 -3.32
N GLY A 63 3.32 -2.07 -2.93
CA GLY A 63 4.38 -1.09 -2.71
C GLY A 63 4.34 -0.49 -1.32
N VAL A 64 5.44 -0.62 -0.56
CA VAL A 64 5.68 0.12 0.69
C VAL A 64 6.69 1.23 0.43
N ARG A 65 6.20 2.45 0.24
CA ARG A 65 7.03 3.65 0.01
C ARG A 65 7.40 4.31 1.32
N ASN A 66 8.69 4.30 1.62
CA ASN A 66 9.27 4.97 2.77
C ASN A 66 9.81 6.35 2.39
N ARG A 67 9.22 7.41 2.93
CA ARG A 67 9.64 8.80 2.69
C ARG A 67 10.64 9.32 3.71
N ASN A 68 11.07 8.48 4.65
CA ASN A 68 11.96 8.83 5.74
C ASN A 68 13.42 8.56 5.39
N PHE A 69 14.34 9.27 6.05
CA PHE A 69 15.78 9.01 5.96
C PHE A 69 16.26 7.81 6.79
N GLY A 70 15.35 7.21 7.57
CA GLY A 70 15.58 5.94 8.26
C GLY A 70 14.90 4.77 7.55
N GLN A 71 15.36 3.55 7.80
CA GLN A 71 14.68 2.34 7.29
C GLN A 71 13.35 2.13 8.01
N TYR A 72 12.31 1.72 7.28
CA TYR A 72 11.03 1.37 7.86
C TYR A 72 10.90 -0.14 7.95
N LYS A 73 10.94 -0.69 9.16
CA LYS A 73 10.73 -2.11 9.44
C LYS A 73 9.28 -2.33 9.84
N TYR A 74 8.59 -3.24 9.18
CA TYR A 74 7.21 -3.59 9.46
C TYR A 74 7.06 -5.06 9.80
N GLN A 75 6.06 -5.38 10.62
CA GLN A 75 5.68 -6.73 11.01
C GLN A 75 4.89 -7.42 9.89
N ASN A 76 4.61 -8.71 10.07
CA ASN A 76 3.64 -9.39 9.23
C ASN A 76 2.25 -8.75 9.39
N SER A 77 1.44 -8.83 8.35
CA SER A 77 0.09 -8.29 8.30
C SER A 77 -0.74 -9.12 7.34
N THR A 78 -2.05 -8.91 7.34
CA THR A 78 -2.95 -9.44 6.32
C THR A 78 -3.56 -8.25 5.57
N ILE A 79 -3.84 -8.46 4.28
CA ILE A 79 -4.68 -7.58 3.47
C ILE A 79 -5.99 -8.31 3.24
N GLU A 80 -7.10 -7.60 3.43
CA GLU A 80 -8.43 -8.12 3.17
C GLU A 80 -9.01 -7.44 1.95
N PHE A 81 -9.71 -8.22 1.12
CA PHE A 81 -10.36 -7.77 -0.10
C PHE A 81 -11.86 -7.92 0.06
N PHE A 82 -12.58 -6.87 -0.34
CA PHE A 82 -14.02 -6.75 -0.18
C PHE A 82 -14.68 -6.42 -1.51
N TYR A 83 -15.84 -7.02 -1.74
CA TYR A 83 -16.77 -6.69 -2.79
C TYR A 83 -18.08 -6.25 -2.15
N GLN A 84 -18.53 -5.02 -2.41
CA GLN A 84 -19.74 -4.43 -1.81
C GLN A 84 -19.86 -4.63 -0.28
N GLY A 85 -18.72 -4.54 0.44
CA GLY A 85 -18.66 -4.72 1.90
C GLY A 85 -18.55 -6.17 2.38
N THR A 86 -18.67 -7.16 1.49
CA THR A 86 -18.48 -8.57 1.80
C THR A 86 -17.03 -8.98 1.55
N LYS A 87 -16.39 -9.66 2.51
CA LYS A 87 -15.02 -10.16 2.35
C LYS A 87 -15.00 -11.29 1.33
N VAL A 88 -14.18 -11.15 0.29
CA VAL A 88 -14.05 -12.11 -0.83
C VAL A 88 -12.68 -12.75 -0.93
N GLY A 89 -11.69 -12.25 -0.18
CA GLY A 89 -10.37 -12.85 -0.12
C GLY A 89 -9.44 -12.16 0.87
N GLU A 90 -8.30 -12.79 1.12
CA GLU A 90 -7.23 -12.23 1.96
C GLU A 90 -5.85 -12.67 1.49
N ALA A 91 -4.83 -11.87 1.80
CA ALA A 91 -3.45 -12.14 1.44
C ALA A 91 -2.50 -11.86 2.61
N PHE A 92 -1.53 -12.74 2.80
CA PHE A 92 -0.48 -12.56 3.80
C PHE A 92 0.61 -11.61 3.31
N VAL A 93 0.98 -10.63 4.16
CA VAL A 93 2.10 -9.73 3.95
C VAL A 93 3.22 -10.13 4.90
N PRO A 94 4.37 -10.61 4.39
CA PRO A 94 5.47 -11.03 5.23
C PRO A 94 6.16 -9.84 5.90
N ARG A 95 6.75 -10.09 7.07
CA ARG A 95 7.59 -9.13 7.78
C ARG A 95 8.77 -8.72 6.90
N ALA A 96 9.01 -7.42 6.78
CA ALA A 96 10.08 -6.91 5.93
C ALA A 96 10.53 -5.48 6.30
N SER A 97 11.45 -4.94 5.50
CA SER A 97 11.99 -3.58 5.66
C SER A 97 12.04 -2.84 4.33
N ALA A 98 11.59 -1.59 4.33
CA ALA A 98 11.77 -0.63 3.23
C ALA A 98 12.93 0.32 3.53
N LYS A 99 13.89 0.41 2.60
CA LYS A 99 15.09 1.26 2.73
C LYS A 99 14.72 2.74 2.91
N ALA A 100 15.64 3.52 3.46
CA ALA A 100 15.50 4.97 3.56
C ALA A 100 15.20 5.58 2.17
N ARG A 101 14.20 6.46 2.10
CA ARG A 101 13.75 7.14 0.87
C ARG A 101 13.37 6.21 -0.30
N GLY A 102 13.23 4.91 -0.06
CA GLY A 102 12.96 3.90 -1.08
C GLY A 102 11.53 3.37 -1.08
N THR A 103 11.21 2.58 -2.11
CA THR A 103 9.97 1.80 -2.18
C THR A 103 10.31 0.33 -2.23
N ARG A 104 9.74 -0.48 -1.35
CA ARG A 104 9.82 -1.93 -1.45
C ARG A 104 8.62 -2.45 -2.20
N LYS A 105 8.87 -3.16 -3.30
CA LYS A 105 7.87 -3.85 -4.12
C LYS A 105 7.93 -5.35 -3.82
N PHE A 106 6.78 -6.00 -3.79
CA PHE A 106 6.66 -7.45 -3.62
C PHE A 106 5.30 -7.92 -4.09
N ASN A 107 5.21 -9.18 -4.49
CA ASN A 107 3.96 -9.78 -4.95
C ASN A 107 3.32 -10.59 -3.83
N VAL A 108 1.98 -10.57 -3.80
CA VAL A 108 1.18 -11.47 -2.99
C VAL A 108 0.12 -12.11 -3.88
N THR A 109 -0.16 -13.38 -3.63
CA THR A 109 -1.24 -14.09 -4.30
C THR A 109 -2.47 -14.06 -3.41
N VAL A 110 -3.62 -13.78 -3.99
CA VAL A 110 -4.92 -13.81 -3.33
C VAL A 110 -5.92 -14.56 -4.20
N ASP A 111 -6.63 -15.48 -3.57
CA ASP A 111 -7.78 -16.15 -4.18
C ASP A 111 -9.03 -15.35 -3.79
N LEU A 112 -9.73 -14.82 -4.80
CA LEU A 112 -10.95 -14.02 -4.67
C LEU A 112 -12.15 -14.88 -5.07
N SER A 113 -13.11 -15.04 -4.16
CA SER A 113 -14.30 -15.84 -4.39
C SER A 113 -15.57 -15.06 -4.05
N SER A 114 -16.55 -15.13 -4.94
CA SER A 114 -17.89 -14.59 -4.71
C SER A 114 -18.81 -15.52 -3.90
N ALA A 115 -18.31 -16.64 -3.37
CA ALA A 115 -19.17 -17.64 -2.70
C ALA A 115 -19.93 -17.08 -1.49
N ALA A 116 -19.39 -16.05 -0.83
CA ALA A 116 -20.04 -15.36 0.29
C ALA A 116 -20.87 -14.14 -0.15
N VAL A 117 -20.85 -13.77 -1.43
CA VAL A 117 -21.55 -12.60 -1.97
C VAL A 117 -22.97 -13.00 -2.38
N PRO A 118 -24.01 -12.26 -1.96
CA PRO A 118 -25.37 -12.50 -2.40
C PRO A 118 -25.52 -12.45 -3.93
N THR A 119 -26.26 -13.40 -4.51
CA THR A 119 -26.41 -13.54 -5.96
C THR A 119 -27.14 -12.36 -6.61
N ASP A 120 -28.08 -11.75 -5.91
CA ASP A 120 -28.83 -10.56 -6.34
C ASP A 120 -27.93 -9.33 -6.51
N VAL A 121 -26.97 -9.14 -5.59
CA VAL A 121 -25.97 -8.07 -5.69
C VAL A 121 -25.11 -8.28 -6.93
N LEU A 122 -24.63 -9.50 -7.14
CA LEU A 122 -23.73 -9.82 -8.25
C LEU A 122 -24.44 -9.76 -9.62
N ALA A 123 -25.70 -10.23 -9.71
CA ALA A 123 -26.51 -10.16 -10.92
C ALA A 123 -26.80 -8.72 -11.36
N ASN A 124 -27.19 -7.86 -10.42
CA ASN A 124 -27.46 -6.45 -10.71
C ASN A 124 -26.22 -5.73 -11.25
N GLU A 125 -25.06 -6.06 -10.71
CA GLU A 125 -23.80 -5.42 -11.09
C GLU A 125 -23.30 -5.90 -12.44
N PHE A 126 -23.31 -7.21 -12.71
CA PHE A 126 -22.89 -7.74 -14.02
C PHE A 126 -23.80 -7.34 -15.18
N ARG A 127 -25.08 -7.05 -14.91
CA ARG A 127 -25.99 -6.48 -15.92
C ARG A 127 -25.65 -5.06 -16.32
N THR A 128 -25.06 -4.30 -15.40
CA THR A 128 -24.86 -2.85 -15.55
C THR A 128 -23.40 -2.49 -15.87
N HIS A 129 -22.45 -3.30 -15.41
CA HIS A 129 -21.02 -3.02 -15.47
C HIS A 129 -20.23 -4.27 -15.87
N ALA A 130 -19.31 -4.13 -16.83
CA ALA A 130 -18.37 -5.18 -17.21
C ALA A 130 -17.10 -5.21 -16.31
N VAL A 131 -17.23 -4.77 -15.06
CA VAL A 131 -16.13 -4.66 -14.09
C VAL A 131 -16.53 -5.23 -12.73
N ILE A 132 -15.54 -5.72 -11.98
CA ILE A 132 -15.67 -6.16 -10.59
C ILE A 132 -14.96 -5.12 -9.71
N PRO A 133 -15.68 -4.18 -9.06
CA PRO A 133 -15.08 -3.24 -8.12
C PRO A 133 -14.70 -3.95 -6.83
N LEU A 134 -13.47 -3.71 -6.38
CA LEU A 134 -12.93 -4.24 -5.14
C LEU A 134 -12.45 -3.11 -4.25
N ARG A 135 -12.63 -3.30 -2.95
CA ARG A 135 -11.92 -2.55 -1.92
C ARG A 135 -10.90 -3.44 -1.26
N SER A 136 -9.74 -2.89 -0.92
CA SER A 136 -8.74 -3.59 -0.12
C SER A 136 -8.36 -2.77 1.10
N GLU A 137 -8.26 -3.45 2.23
CA GLU A 137 -7.92 -2.85 3.51
C GLU A 137 -6.78 -3.60 4.19
N ALA A 138 -5.83 -2.86 4.75
CA ALA A 138 -4.74 -3.46 5.52
C ALA A 138 -4.13 -2.45 6.49
N ARG A 139 -3.52 -2.96 7.56
CA ARG A 139 -2.76 -2.14 8.53
C ARG A 139 -1.37 -2.68 8.76
N LEU A 140 -0.39 -2.02 8.16
CA LEU A 140 1.01 -2.36 8.29
C LEU A 140 1.62 -1.68 9.53
N ARG A 141 1.84 -2.44 10.61
CA ARG A 141 2.47 -1.94 11.84
C ARG A 141 3.99 -2.01 11.73
N GLY A 142 4.67 -0.92 12.09
CA GLY A 142 6.12 -0.88 12.00
C GLY A 142 6.78 0.28 12.74
N LYS A 143 8.08 0.43 12.51
CA LYS A 143 8.91 1.48 13.08
C LYS A 143 9.93 2.00 12.07
N VAL A 144 10.17 3.30 12.12
CA VAL A 144 11.22 3.97 11.36
C VAL A 144 12.46 4.10 12.25
N GLU A 145 13.59 3.57 11.79
CA GLU A 145 14.87 3.66 12.48
C GLU A 145 15.75 4.74 11.84
N ILE A 146 15.91 5.89 12.50
CA ILE A 146 16.71 7.02 12.03
C ILE A 146 18.14 6.88 12.57
N MET A 147 19.12 6.92 11.67
CA MET A 147 20.55 6.84 11.99
C MET A 147 20.92 5.66 12.91
N LYS A 148 20.14 4.57 12.88
CA LYS A 148 20.25 3.38 13.76
C LYS A 148 20.11 3.63 15.28
N ILE A 149 20.00 4.89 15.72
CA ILE A 149 19.94 5.27 17.13
C ILE A 149 18.49 5.42 17.60
N MET A 150 17.66 6.15 16.84
CA MET A 150 16.29 6.48 17.24
C MET A 150 15.27 5.64 16.48
N LYS A 151 14.31 5.05 17.22
CA LYS A 151 13.23 4.24 16.66
C LYS A 151 11.89 4.92 16.94
N LYS A 152 11.10 5.22 15.91
CA LYS A 152 9.75 5.80 16.05
C LYS A 152 8.69 4.88 15.45
N ASN A 153 7.69 4.51 16.24
CA ASN A 153 6.58 3.67 15.77
C ASN A 153 5.71 4.43 14.77
N ARG A 154 5.40 3.78 13.65
CA ARG A 154 4.53 4.29 12.59
C ARG A 154 3.77 3.12 11.96
N SER A 155 2.45 3.22 11.97
CA SER A 155 1.58 2.31 11.22
C SER A 155 1.20 2.96 9.90
N SER A 156 1.18 2.19 8.83
CA SER A 156 0.69 2.59 7.52
C SER A 156 -0.61 1.83 7.25
N ASN A 157 -1.71 2.56 7.08
CA ASN A 157 -2.97 1.96 6.66
C ASN A 157 -3.02 1.99 5.13
N MET A 158 -3.66 0.99 4.54
CA MET A 158 -4.00 0.93 3.13
C MET A 158 -5.51 0.82 3.03
N ASN A 159 -6.12 1.73 2.28
CA ASN A 159 -7.49 1.60 1.81
C ASN A 159 -7.50 1.96 0.33
N CYS A 160 -7.62 0.95 -0.53
CA CYS A 160 -7.62 1.13 -1.98
C CYS A 160 -8.95 0.67 -2.58
N SER A 161 -9.48 1.46 -3.51
CA SER A 161 -10.50 1.03 -4.47
C SER A 161 -9.84 0.70 -5.80
N MET A 162 -10.31 -0.35 -6.47
CA MET A 162 -9.80 -0.81 -7.76
C MET A 162 -10.90 -1.56 -8.50
N GLU A 163 -10.75 -1.69 -9.82
CA GLU A 163 -11.73 -2.35 -10.66
C GLU A 163 -11.04 -3.40 -11.53
N ILE A 164 -11.55 -4.62 -11.53
CA ILE A 164 -11.10 -5.66 -12.44
C ILE A 164 -11.99 -5.60 -13.67
N ASN A 165 -11.41 -5.37 -14.84
CA ASN A 165 -12.13 -5.47 -16.11
C ASN A 165 -12.26 -6.94 -16.52
N ILE A 166 -13.49 -7.41 -16.71
CA ILE A 166 -13.79 -8.83 -17.00
C ILE A 166 -13.27 -9.21 -18.40
N SER A 167 -13.45 -8.33 -19.39
CA SER A 167 -13.09 -8.59 -20.79
C SER A 167 -11.58 -8.54 -21.03
N SER A 168 -10.90 -7.50 -20.52
CA SER A 168 -9.45 -7.34 -20.71
C SER A 168 -8.62 -8.10 -19.68
N ARG A 169 -9.23 -8.61 -18.60
CA ARG A 169 -8.57 -9.30 -17.48
C ARG A 169 -7.45 -8.45 -16.88
N GLN A 170 -7.75 -7.17 -16.65
CA GLN A 170 -6.78 -6.19 -16.15
C GLN A 170 -7.33 -5.45 -14.94
N LEU A 171 -6.41 -5.12 -14.03
CA LEU A 171 -6.71 -4.25 -12.89
C LEU A 171 -6.59 -2.78 -13.33
N GLY A 172 -7.67 -2.04 -13.19
CA GLY A 172 -7.78 -0.62 -13.52
C GLY A 172 -8.28 0.22 -12.33
N ASN A 173 -8.36 1.53 -12.55
CA ASN A 173 -8.95 2.50 -11.62
C ASN A 173 -8.47 2.38 -10.16
N ILE A 174 -7.18 2.08 -9.98
CA ILE A 174 -6.57 1.91 -8.65
C ILE A 174 -6.41 3.27 -7.98
N SER A 175 -7.10 3.46 -6.86
CA SER A 175 -7.02 4.66 -6.03
C SER A 175 -6.83 4.28 -4.57
N CYS A 176 -5.74 4.75 -3.95
CA CYS A 176 -5.39 4.43 -2.57
C CYS A 176 -5.30 5.71 -1.73
N ARG A 177 -5.91 5.71 -0.55
CA ARG A 177 -5.86 6.82 0.42
C ARG A 177 -4.87 6.57 1.56
#